data_AF-A0A0B5IJ01-F1
#
_entry.id   AF-A0A0B5IJ01-F1
#
_cell.length_a   1.000
_cell.length_b   1.000
_cell.length_c   1.000
_cell.angle_alpha   90.00
_cell.angle_beta   90.00
_cell.angle_gamma   90.00
#
_symmetry.space_group_name_H-M   'P 1'
#
loop_
_entity.id
_entity.type
_entity.pdbx_description
1 polymer ?
#
loop_
_entity_poly.entity_id
_entity_poly.type
_entity_poly.pdbx_seq_one_letter_code
_entity_poly.pdbx_strand_id
1 'polypeptide(L)'
;MPQFMWEVDVPIERAGTGERGVHVFTGLAENGREARQAAQRVWETALLHTMANQDIPTAASCTDWSARGLRAGWVLLWDQATHKDICR
;
A
#
# COMPACT_ATOMS: atom_id res chain seq x y z
N MET A 1 -19.47 2.12 -9.82
CA MET A 1 -19.09 3.28 -10.67
C MET A 1 -17.91 2.85 -11.56
N PRO A 2 -17.47 3.61 -12.59
CA PRO A 2 -16.22 3.26 -13.27
C PRO A 2 -15.06 3.27 -12.27
N GLN A 3 -14.14 2.30 -12.42
CA GLN A 3 -12.91 2.25 -11.65
C GLN A 3 -11.76 2.76 -12.50
N PHE A 4 -10.85 3.49 -11.86
CA PHE A 4 -9.63 4.02 -12.47
C PHE A 4 -8.43 3.41 -11.77
N MET A 5 -7.27 3.43 -12.43
CA MET A 5 -6.03 3.00 -11.80
C MET A 5 -5.51 4.12 -10.90
N TRP A 6 -5.30 3.80 -9.63
CA TRP A 6 -4.78 4.73 -8.65
C TRP A 6 -3.41 4.28 -8.15
N GLU A 7 -2.55 5.26 -7.89
CA GLU A 7 -1.31 5.11 -7.15
C GLU A 7 -1.50 5.77 -5.77
N VAL A 8 -1.14 5.06 -4.70
CA VAL A 8 -1.14 5.54 -3.32
C VAL A 8 0.30 5.52 -2.81
N ASP A 9 0.85 6.72 -2.68
CA ASP A 9 2.20 6.96 -2.21
C ASP A 9 2.17 7.12 -0.69
N VAL A 10 2.76 6.17 0.03
CA VAL A 10 2.80 6.17 1.50
C VAL A 10 4.25 6.39 1.95
N PRO A 11 4.55 7.53 2.59
CA PRO A 11 5.88 7.73 3.17
C PRO A 11 6.21 6.62 4.17
N ILE A 12 7.46 6.15 4.14
CA ILE A 12 7.97 5.16 5.07
C ILE A 12 9.22 5.69 5.76
N GLU A 13 9.37 5.34 7.04
CA GLU A 13 10.56 5.66 7.82
C GLU A 13 11.09 4.39 8.50
N ARG A 14 12.42 4.25 8.53
CA ARG A 14 13.07 3.18 9.28
C ARG A 14 13.37 3.62 10.70
N ALA A 15 12.70 2.98 11.65
CA ALA A 15 12.78 3.32 13.07
C ALA A 15 14.23 3.33 13.57
N GLY A 16 14.62 4.41 14.25
CA GLY A 16 15.94 4.55 14.88
C GLY A 16 17.11 4.87 13.94
N THR A 17 16.86 5.04 12.64
CA THR A 17 17.93 5.36 11.65
C THR A 17 17.74 6.71 10.96
N GLY A 18 16.51 7.24 10.93
CA GLY A 18 16.17 8.45 10.18
C GLY A 18 16.10 8.24 8.65
N GLU A 19 16.30 7.02 8.15
CA GLU A 19 16.12 6.71 6.72
C GLU A 19 14.64 6.87 6.34
N ARG A 20 14.39 7.55 5.21
CA ARG A 20 13.05 7.80 4.66
C ARG A 20 12.92 7.23 3.26
N GLY A 21 11.70 6.89 2.89
CA GLY A 21 11.35 6.41 1.56
C GLY A 21 9.85 6.56 1.30
N VAL A 22 9.40 5.95 0.21
CA VAL A 22 7.97 5.84 -0.14
C VAL A 22 7.67 4.41 -0.51
N HIS A 23 6.59 3.87 0.05
CA HIS A 23 5.97 2.63 -0.39
C HIS A 23 4.79 2.98 -1.30
N VAL A 24 4.80 2.42 -2.51
CA VAL A 24 3.81 2.72 -3.53
C VAL A 24 2.86 1.54 -3.66
N PHE A 25 1.56 1.81 -3.51
CA PHE A 25 0.50 0.84 -3.80
C PHE A 25 -0.22 1.25 -5.08
N THR A 26 -0.53 0.28 -5.94
CA THR A 26 -1.32 0.53 -7.15
C THR A 26 -2.50 -0.42 -7.21
N GLY A 27 -3.64 0.07 -7.69
CA GLY A 27 -4.82 -0.78 -7.91
C GLY A 27 -6.03 0.01 -8.40
N LEU A 28 -7.08 -0.72 -8.76
CA LEU A 28 -8.35 -0.13 -9.20
C LEU A 28 -9.18 0.38 -8.02
N ALA A 29 -9.74 1.58 -8.19
CA ALA A 29 -10.72 2.16 -7.26
C ALA A 29 -11.62 3.18 -7.97
N GLU A 30 -12.81 3.43 -7.42
CA GLU A 30 -13.76 4.42 -7.95
C GLU A 30 -13.29 5.86 -7.65
N ASN A 31 -12.54 6.06 -6.57
CA ASN A 31 -12.00 7.36 -6.17
C ASN A 31 -10.77 7.21 -5.25
N GLY A 32 -10.04 8.30 -5.06
CA GLY A 32 -8.79 8.30 -4.29
C GLY A 32 -8.93 7.95 -2.80
N ARG A 33 -10.09 8.24 -2.19
CA ARG A 33 -10.36 7.82 -0.79
C ARG A 33 -10.48 6.29 -0.71
N GLU A 34 -11.24 5.69 -1.62
CA GLU A 34 -11.37 4.25 -1.70
C GLU A 34 -10.03 3.59 -2.00
N ALA A 35 -9.23 4.15 -2.92
CA ALA A 35 -7.88 3.68 -3.22
C ALA A 35 -7.02 3.59 -1.95
N ARG A 36 -6.99 4.66 -1.14
CA ARG A 36 -6.24 4.67 0.14
C ARG A 36 -6.77 3.62 1.12
N GLN A 37 -8.09 3.45 1.23
CA GLN A 37 -8.68 2.44 2.10
C GLN A 37 -8.40 1.00 1.65
N ALA A 38 -8.33 0.76 0.35
CA ALA A 38 -7.98 -0.53 -0.22
C ALA A 38 -6.50 -0.85 -0.01
N ALA A 39 -5.61 0.12 -0.26
CA ALA A 39 -4.18 0.02 0.03
C ALA A 39 -3.92 -0.29 1.51
N GLN A 40 -4.60 0.39 2.43
CA GLN A 40 -4.44 0.14 3.86
C GLN A 40 -4.90 -1.27 4.27
N ARG A 41 -6.03 -1.77 3.73
CA ARG A 41 -6.52 -3.13 4.01
C ARG A 41 -5.56 -4.23 3.57
N VAL A 42 -4.94 -4.09 2.40
CA VAL A 42 -3.97 -5.09 1.93
C VAL A 42 -2.68 -5.03 2.73
N TRP A 43 -2.27 -3.84 3.19
CA TRP A 43 -1.16 -3.70 4.12
C TRP A 43 -1.44 -4.35 5.47
N GLU A 44 -2.60 -4.11 6.08
CA GLU A 44 -3.01 -4.73 7.34
C GLU A 44 -3.02 -6.27 7.22
N THR A 45 -3.53 -6.78 6.10
CA THR A 45 -3.53 -8.22 5.81
C THR A 45 -2.10 -8.76 5.71
N ALA A 46 -1.23 -8.10 4.95
CA ALA A 46 0.16 -8.50 4.81
C ALA A 46 0.94 -8.41 6.14
N LEU A 47 0.63 -7.43 6.98
CA LEU A 47 1.20 -7.31 8.32
C LEU A 47 0.79 -8.50 9.20
N LEU A 48 -0.50 -8.86 9.20
CA LEU A 48 -1.01 -10.03 9.93
C LEU A 48 -0.33 -11.34 9.49
N HIS A 49 -0.20 -11.55 8.17
CA HIS A 49 0.50 -12.71 7.63
C HIS A 49 1.98 -12.73 8.03
N THR A 50 2.65 -11.57 7.97
CA THR A 50 4.06 -11.43 8.41
C THR A 50 4.20 -11.77 9.90
N MET A 51 3.30 -11.27 10.75
CA MET A 51 3.29 -11.57 12.19
C MET A 51 3.01 -13.05 12.48
N ALA A 52 2.21 -13.70 11.63
CA ALA A 52 1.92 -15.13 11.71
C ALA A 52 2.99 -16.02 11.06
N ASN A 53 4.06 -15.45 10.52
CA ASN A 53 5.09 -16.14 9.73
C ASN A 53 4.49 -16.95 8.57
N GLN A 54 3.49 -16.36 7.90
CA GLN A 54 2.79 -16.89 6.73
C GLN A 54 3.18 -16.10 5.47
N ASP A 55 3.01 -16.74 4.31
CA ASP A 55 3.21 -16.07 3.04
C ASP A 55 2.23 -14.91 2.85
N ILE A 56 2.74 -13.75 2.42
CA ILE A 56 1.93 -12.58 2.11
C ILE A 56 1.11 -12.87 0.84
N PRO A 57 -0.23 -12.66 0.86
CA PRO A 57 -1.06 -12.85 -0.32
C PRO A 57 -0.57 -12.01 -1.50
N THR A 58 -0.39 -12.65 -2.65
CA THR A 58 -0.07 -11.95 -3.89
C THR A 58 -1.36 -11.56 -4.60
N ALA A 59 -1.38 -10.36 -5.17
CA ALA A 59 -2.44 -9.93 -6.07
C ALA A 59 -2.51 -10.89 -7.27
N ALA A 60 -3.73 -11.30 -7.66
CA ALA A 60 -3.95 -12.21 -8.78
C ALA A 60 -3.77 -11.50 -10.13
N SER A 61 -4.09 -10.20 -10.18
CA SER A 61 -3.93 -9.33 -11.33
C SER A 61 -3.05 -8.11 -11.01
N CYS A 62 -2.45 -7.49 -12.02
CA CYS A 62 -1.75 -6.22 -11.89
C CYS A 62 -2.67 -5.05 -11.48
N THR A 63 -3.98 -5.25 -11.57
CA THR A 63 -5.02 -4.29 -11.15
C THR A 63 -5.44 -4.47 -9.70
N ASP A 64 -5.04 -5.57 -9.05
CA ASP A 64 -5.44 -5.85 -7.67
C ASP A 64 -4.47 -5.22 -6.68
N TRP A 65 -5.02 -4.73 -5.57
CA TRP A 65 -4.23 -4.20 -4.47
C TRP A 65 -3.36 -5.30 -3.85
N SER A 66 -2.05 -5.02 -3.69
CA SER A 66 -1.14 -5.88 -2.93
C SER A 66 -0.09 -5.07 -2.18
N ALA A 67 0.30 -5.56 -1.01
CA ALA A 67 1.36 -4.99 -0.19
C ALA A 67 2.64 -5.80 -0.38
N ARG A 68 3.23 -5.74 -1.57
CA ARG A 68 4.49 -6.45 -1.87
C ARG A 68 5.69 -5.63 -1.38
N GLY A 69 6.73 -6.30 -0.90
CA GLY A 69 7.97 -5.62 -0.50
C GLY A 69 7.88 -4.86 0.82
N LEU A 70 7.04 -5.33 1.76
CA LEU A 70 7.12 -4.86 3.15
C LEU A 70 8.51 -5.19 3.71
N ARG A 71 9.16 -4.17 4.25
CA ARG A 71 10.52 -4.27 4.78
C ARG A 71 10.44 -4.26 6.30
N ALA A 72 11.03 -5.27 6.93
CA ALA A 72 11.15 -5.31 8.39
C ALA A 72 11.85 -4.05 8.91
N GLY A 73 11.31 -3.45 9.98
CA GLY A 73 11.84 -2.23 10.59
C GLY A 73 11.43 -0.92 9.91
N TRP A 74 10.63 -0.96 8.84
CA TRP A 74 10.03 0.23 8.22
C TRP A 74 8.59 0.42 8.68
N VAL A 75 8.22 1.66 8.98
CA VAL A 75 6.87 2.06 9.42
C VAL A 75 6.22 2.89 8.31
N LEU A 76 4.96 2.58 7.99
CA LEU A 76 4.15 3.35 7.03
C LEU A 76 3.45 4.52 7.73
N LEU A 77 3.72 5.73 7.25
CA LEU A 77 3.16 6.99 7.74
C LEU A 77 1.88 7.30 6.96
N TRP A 78 0.82 6.53 7.25
CA TRP A 78 -0.46 6.63 6.53
C TRP A 78 -1.11 8.01 6.61
N ASP A 79 -0.89 8.75 7.70
CA ASP A 79 -1.34 10.13 7.88
C ASP A 79 -0.84 11.07 6.77
N GLN A 80 0.34 10.79 6.22
CA GLN A 80 0.99 11.54 5.15
C GLN A 80 0.78 10.91 3.76
N ALA A 81 -0.04 9.86 3.65
CA ALA A 81 -0.27 9.19 2.37
C ALA A 81 -1.01 10.09 1.37
N THR A 82 -0.51 10.10 0.14
CA THR A 82 -1.13 10.80 -1.00
C THR A 82 -1.62 9.79 -2.02
N HIS A 83 -2.57 10.20 -2.87
CA HIS A 83 -3.08 9.37 -3.96
C HIS A 83 -3.23 10.16 -5.24
N LYS A 84 -2.98 9.52 -6.38
CA LYS A 84 -3.15 10.11 -7.71
C LYS A 84 -3.75 9.09 -8.67
N ASP A 85 -4.62 9.58 -9.54
CA ASP A 85 -5.12 8.82 -10.68
C ASP A 85 -4.01 8.78 -11.74
N ILE A 86 -3.61 7.58 -12.16
CA ILE A 86 -2.54 7.40 -13.15
C ILE A 86 -3.06 7.16 -14.56
N CYS A 87 -4.38 7.15 -14.76
CA CYS A 87 -5.02 7.10 -16.06
C CYS A 87 -5.41 8.49 -16.61
N ARG A 88 -5.05 9.57 -15.91
CA ARG A 88 -5.49 10.94 -16.22
C ARG A 88 -4.36 11.89 -16.59
#